data_AF-A0A9D7HAK9-F1
#
_entry.id   AF-A0A9D7HAK9-F1
#
_cell.length_a   1.000
_cell.length_b   1.000
_cell.length_c   1.000
_cell.angle_alpha   90.00
_cell.angle_beta   90.00
_cell.angle_gamma   90.00
#
_symmetry.space_group_name_H-M   'P 1'
#
loop_
_entity.id
_entity.type
_entity.pdbx_description
1 polymer ?
#
loop_
_entity_poly.entity_id
_entity_poly.type
_entity_poly.pdbx_seq_one_letter_code
_entity_poly.pdbx_strand_id
1 'polypeptide(L)'
;MQQRDYLQRLIEQVAATVARALGAAKDGQAEEALRILDEAWLANIGMRRSDAVRLDGATLQLMLGDKTPLAARLFEAQALIEDGRGDAVEAALARRRAMALGGPRLP
;
A
#
# COMPACT_ATOMS: atom_id res chain seq x y z
N MET A 1 -1.60 23.58 -12.71
CA MET A 1 -2.41 23.48 -11.47
C MET A 1 -3.13 22.13 -11.36
N GLN A 2 -3.90 21.69 -12.36
CA GLN A 2 -4.72 20.47 -12.29
C GLN A 2 -4.00 19.15 -11.88
N GLN A 3 -2.78 18.89 -12.37
CA GLN A 3 -2.05 17.66 -12.05
C GLN A 3 -1.63 17.60 -10.57
N ARG A 4 -1.22 18.74 -10.00
CA ARG A 4 -0.79 18.83 -8.60
C ARG A 4 -1.98 18.59 -7.67
N ASP A 5 -3.13 19.17 -7.99
CA ASP A 5 -4.36 19.00 -7.24
C ASP A 5 -4.94 17.58 -7.36
N TYR A 6 -4.67 16.90 -8.46
CA TYR A 6 -5.04 15.50 -8.65
C TYR A 6 -4.18 14.56 -7.79
N LEU A 7 -2.85 14.69 -7.84
CA LEU A 7 -1.95 13.88 -7.02
C LEU A 7 -2.18 14.12 -5.52
N GLN A 8 -2.43 15.36 -5.12
CA GLN A 8 -2.78 15.70 -3.75
C GLN A 8 -4.04 14.97 -3.28
N ARG A 9 -5.11 14.99 -4.08
CA ARG A 9 -6.35 14.25 -3.77
C ARG A 9 -6.14 12.75 -3.68
N LEU A 10 -5.29 12.19 -4.55
CA LEU A 10 -4.92 10.78 -4.50
C LEU A 10 -4.17 10.44 -3.22
N ILE A 11 -3.22 11.29 -2.79
CA ILE A 11 -2.49 11.11 -1.53
C ILE A 11 -3.47 11.09 -0.35
N GLU A 12 -4.41 12.04 -0.31
CA GLU A 12 -5.43 12.12 0.74
C GLU A 12 -6.34 10.90 0.78
N GLN A 13 -6.78 10.42 -0.39
CA GLN A 13 -7.60 9.20 -0.52
C GLN A 13 -6.84 7.94 -0.05
N VAL A 14 -5.57 7.82 -0.43
CA VAL A 14 -4.72 6.70 0.01
C VAL A 14 -4.49 6.78 1.52
N ALA A 15 -4.19 7.96 2.06
CA ALA A 15 -3.98 8.14 3.50
C ALA A 15 -5.24 7.77 4.31
N ALA A 16 -6.42 8.25 3.89
CA ALA A 16 -7.68 7.90 4.54
C ALA A 16 -7.97 6.40 4.47
N THR A 17 -7.64 5.75 3.35
CA THR A 17 -7.86 4.30 3.17
C THR A 17 -6.89 3.47 4.01
N VAL A 18 -5.61 3.86 4.07
CA VAL A 18 -4.62 3.25 4.96
C VAL A 18 -5.05 3.38 6.43
N ALA A 19 -5.52 4.56 6.85
CA ALA A 19 -5.99 4.76 8.22
C ALA A 19 -7.16 3.82 8.57
N ARG A 20 -8.12 3.65 7.67
CA ARG A 20 -9.24 2.71 7.85
C ARG A 20 -8.77 1.26 7.92
N ALA A 21 -7.88 0.83 7.02
CA ALA A 21 -7.34 -0.53 7.01
C ALA A 21 -6.58 -0.84 8.32
N LEU A 22 -5.73 0.08 8.77
CA LEU A 22 -4.99 -0.08 10.02
C LEU A 22 -5.92 -0.07 11.23
N GLY A 23 -7.01 0.71 11.21
CA GLY A 23 -8.06 0.67 12.22
C GLY A 23 -8.70 -0.72 12.32
N ALA A 24 -9.20 -1.25 11.20
CA ALA A 24 -9.78 -2.59 11.14
C ALA A 24 -8.80 -3.68 11.63
N ALA A 25 -7.52 -3.59 11.26
CA ALA A 25 -6.50 -4.54 11.72
C ALA A 25 -6.26 -4.47 13.23
N LYS A 26 -6.28 -3.26 13.83
CA LYS A 26 -6.19 -3.10 15.30
C LYS A 26 -7.37 -3.75 16.03
N ASP A 27 -8.54 -3.76 15.39
CA ASP A 27 -9.74 -4.42 15.91
C ASP A 27 -9.77 -5.94 15.66
N GLY A 28 -8.66 -6.52 15.19
CA GLY A 28 -8.53 -7.95 14.89
C GLY A 28 -9.16 -8.37 13.55
N GLN A 29 -9.65 -7.42 12.76
CA GLN A 29 -10.30 -7.66 11.47
C GLN A 29 -9.27 -7.62 10.31
N ALA A 30 -8.24 -8.46 10.39
CA ALA A 30 -7.13 -8.41 9.45
C ALA A 30 -7.54 -8.73 7.99
N GLU A 31 -8.48 -9.65 7.78
CA GLU A 31 -9.00 -9.97 6.44
C GLU A 31 -9.71 -8.76 5.81
N GLU A 32 -10.52 -8.06 6.61
CA GLU A 32 -11.20 -6.84 6.17
C GLU A 32 -10.19 -5.73 5.86
N ALA A 33 -9.16 -5.57 6.70
CA ALA A 33 -8.09 -4.63 6.45
C ALA A 33 -7.36 -4.90 5.13
N LEU A 34 -7.08 -6.17 4.81
CA LEU A 34 -6.47 -6.56 3.53
C LEU A 34 -7.42 -6.31 2.34
N ARG A 35 -8.72 -6.55 2.51
CA ARG A 35 -9.74 -6.24 1.50
C ARG A 35 -9.80 -4.75 1.18
N ILE A 36 -9.75 -3.90 2.21
CA ILE A 36 -9.68 -2.43 2.06
C ILE A 36 -8.41 -2.02 1.28
N LEU A 37 -7.27 -2.67 1.53
CA LEU A 37 -6.06 -2.41 0.74
C LEU A 37 -6.22 -2.86 -0.71
N ASP A 38 -6.82 -4.03 -0.97
CA ASP A 38 -7.07 -4.51 -2.34
C ASP A 38 -7.94 -3.52 -3.15
N GLU A 39 -8.96 -2.94 -2.51
CA GLU A 39 -9.75 -1.86 -3.10
C GLU A 39 -8.93 -0.61 -3.37
N ALA A 40 -8.06 -0.22 -2.43
CA ALA A 40 -7.20 0.95 -2.57
C ALA A 40 -6.23 0.82 -3.75
N TRP A 41 -5.66 -0.38 -3.92
CA TRP A 41 -4.81 -0.73 -5.05
C TRP A 41 -5.57 -0.56 -6.37
N LEU A 42 -6.76 -1.13 -6.49
CA LEU A 42 -7.53 -1.04 -7.72
C LEU A 42 -7.99 0.40 -8.01
N ALA A 43 -8.51 1.11 -7.01
CA ALA A 43 -9.11 2.43 -7.18
C ALA A 43 -8.08 3.55 -7.40
N ASN A 44 -6.97 3.54 -6.66
CA ASN A 44 -6.01 4.65 -6.66
C ASN A 44 -4.80 4.37 -7.56
N ILE A 45 -4.32 3.13 -7.56
CA ILE A 45 -3.18 2.71 -8.39
C ILE A 45 -3.65 2.31 -9.78
N GLY A 46 -4.76 1.59 -9.88
CA GLY A 46 -5.27 1.03 -11.13
C GLY A 46 -4.74 -0.38 -11.42
N MET A 47 -4.24 -1.07 -10.39
CA MET A 47 -3.62 -2.39 -10.49
C MET A 47 -4.07 -3.24 -9.30
N ARG A 48 -4.24 -4.55 -9.49
CA ARG A 48 -4.52 -5.46 -8.36
C ARG A 48 -3.25 -5.65 -7.53
N ARG A 49 -3.38 -5.70 -6.20
CA ARG A 49 -2.25 -6.01 -5.32
C ARG A 49 -1.57 -7.34 -5.69
N SER A 50 -2.37 -8.35 -6.06
CA SER A 50 -1.89 -9.67 -6.51
C SER A 50 -0.95 -9.61 -7.71
N ASP A 51 -1.13 -8.63 -8.59
CA ASP A 51 -0.28 -8.44 -9.76
C ASP A 51 0.98 -7.68 -9.35
N ALA A 52 0.81 -6.65 -8.52
CA ALA A 52 1.92 -5.86 -8.00
C ALA A 52 2.94 -6.71 -7.23
N VAL A 53 2.50 -7.68 -6.43
CA VAL A 53 3.42 -8.54 -5.67
C VAL A 53 4.28 -9.45 -6.56
N ARG A 54 3.89 -9.68 -7.81
CA ARG A 54 4.61 -10.54 -8.76
C ARG A 54 5.67 -9.78 -9.56
N LEU A 55 5.63 -8.46 -9.53
CA LEU A 55 6.57 -7.60 -10.24
C LEU A 55 7.73 -7.21 -9.31
N ASP A 56 8.91 -7.04 -9.89
CA ASP A 56 10.05 -6.47 -9.17
C ASP A 56 9.87 -4.95 -8.96
N GLY A 57 10.66 -4.39 -8.04
CA GLY A 57 10.58 -2.98 -7.69
C GLY A 57 10.88 -2.03 -8.86
N ALA A 58 11.83 -2.38 -9.74
CA ALA A 58 12.21 -1.53 -10.87
C ALA A 58 11.08 -1.46 -11.91
N THR A 59 10.44 -2.59 -12.19
CA THR A 59 9.29 -2.70 -13.09
C THR A 59 8.10 -1.94 -12.52
N LEU A 60 7.81 -2.09 -11.23
CA LEU A 60 6.75 -1.32 -10.56
C LEU A 60 7.01 0.19 -10.62
N GLN A 61 8.24 0.64 -10.38
CA GLN A 61 8.59 2.05 -10.49
C GLN A 61 8.34 2.59 -11.91
N LEU A 62 8.80 1.85 -12.93
CA LEU A 62 8.59 2.21 -14.32
C LEU A 62 7.11 2.31 -14.69
N MET A 63 6.29 1.34 -14.25
CA MET A 63 4.86 1.30 -14.57
C MET A 63 4.04 2.36 -13.83
N LEU A 64 4.39 2.66 -12.58
CA LEU A 64 3.59 3.52 -11.72
C LEU A 64 3.99 4.99 -11.80
N GLY A 65 5.23 5.30 -12.17
CA GLY A 65 5.75 6.67 -12.27
C GLY A 65 5.44 7.49 -11.01
N ASP A 66 4.70 8.58 -11.16
CA ASP A 66 4.32 9.47 -10.05
C ASP A 66 3.51 8.78 -8.93
N LYS A 67 2.91 7.62 -9.20
CA LYS A 67 2.16 6.83 -8.21
C LYS A 67 3.03 5.90 -7.37
N THR A 68 4.32 5.76 -7.66
CA THR A 68 5.24 4.90 -6.91
C THR A 68 5.20 5.14 -5.40
N PRO A 69 5.21 6.40 -4.90
CA PRO A 69 5.15 6.65 -3.46
C PRO A 69 3.84 6.14 -2.83
N LEU A 70 2.73 6.18 -3.56
CA LEU A 70 1.44 5.67 -3.06
C LEU A 70 1.48 4.15 -2.91
N ALA A 71 2.04 3.45 -3.90
CA ALA A 71 2.22 1.99 -3.82
C ALA A 71 3.14 1.59 -2.66
N ALA A 72 4.19 2.35 -2.41
CA ALA A 72 5.07 2.13 -1.25
C ALA A 72 4.29 2.21 0.08
N ARG A 73 3.42 3.21 0.23
CA ARG A 73 2.54 3.36 1.41
C ARG A 73 1.55 2.21 1.57
N LEU A 74 0.99 1.72 0.48
CA LEU A 74 0.07 0.57 0.52
C LEU A 74 0.81 -0.72 0.94
N PHE A 75 2.05 -0.92 0.50
CA PHE A 75 2.87 -2.05 0.96
C PHE A 75 3.31 -1.90 2.43
N GLU A 76 3.61 -0.70 2.91
CA GLU A 76 3.85 -0.45 4.34
C GLU A 76 2.62 -0.79 5.19
N ALA A 77 1.44 -0.33 4.76
CA ALA A 77 0.19 -0.63 5.45
C ALA A 77 -0.06 -2.15 5.48
N GLN A 78 0.14 -2.84 4.36
CA GLN A 78 0.06 -4.30 4.31
C GLN A 78 1.00 -4.91 5.35
N ALA A 79 2.27 -4.51 5.37
CA ALA A 79 3.23 -5.08 6.31
C ALA A 79 2.77 -4.97 7.77
N LEU A 80 2.19 -3.84 8.18
CA LEU A 80 1.69 -3.64 9.54
C LEU A 80 0.48 -4.53 9.84
N ILE A 81 -0.40 -4.74 8.87
CA ILE A 81 -1.56 -5.63 9.01
C ILE A 81 -1.11 -7.09 9.16
N GLU A 82 -0.18 -7.53 8.30
CA GLU A 82 0.36 -8.90 8.33
C GLU A 82 1.08 -9.17 9.67
N ASP A 83 1.87 -8.20 10.14
CA ASP A 83 2.58 -8.26 11.42
C ASP A 83 1.60 -8.35 12.59
N GLY A 84 0.55 -7.53 12.59
CA GLY A 84 -0.50 -7.51 13.60
C GLY A 84 -1.29 -8.82 13.70
N ARG A 85 -1.42 -9.58 12.60
CA ARG A 85 -2.04 -10.92 12.61
C ARG A 85 -1.04 -12.07 12.82
N GLY A 86 0.22 -11.78 13.10
CA GLY A 86 1.27 -12.76 13.37
C GLY A 86 1.90 -13.41 12.14
N ASP A 87 1.63 -12.91 10.93
CA ASP A 87 2.23 -13.40 9.69
C ASP A 87 3.52 -12.62 9.36
N ALA A 88 4.57 -12.92 10.12
CA ALA A 88 5.86 -12.23 10.01
C ALA A 88 6.52 -12.38 8.63
N VAL A 89 6.21 -13.45 7.89
CA VAL A 89 6.77 -13.71 6.55
C VAL A 89 6.16 -12.73 5.55
N GLU A 90 4.84 -12.66 5.48
CA GLU A 90 4.16 -11.72 4.59
C GLU A 90 4.45 -10.27 4.99
N ALA A 91 4.55 -9.99 6.29
CA ALA A 91 4.98 -8.68 6.78
C ALA A 91 6.36 -8.28 6.25
N ALA A 92 7.36 -9.15 6.37
CA ALA A 92 8.71 -8.87 5.90
C ALA A 92 8.77 -8.69 4.37
N LEU A 93 8.03 -9.50 3.62
CA LEU A 93 7.92 -9.40 2.17
C LEU A 93 7.29 -8.08 1.73
N ALA A 94 6.24 -7.63 2.41
CA ALA A 94 5.60 -6.35 2.14
C ALA A 94 6.53 -5.16 2.47
N ARG A 95 7.23 -5.19 3.63
CA ARG A 95 8.23 -4.15 3.98
C ARG A 95 9.34 -4.06 2.94
N ARG A 96 9.84 -5.21 2.48
CA ARG A 96 10.88 -5.25 1.44
C ARG A 96 10.43 -4.56 0.15
N ARG A 97 9.17 -4.79 -0.25
CA ARG A 97 8.58 -4.14 -1.43
C ARG A 97 8.44 -2.64 -1.24
N ALA A 98 7.95 -2.19 -0.08
CA ALA A 98 7.88 -0.76 0.23
C ALA A 98 9.26 -0.09 0.15
N MET A 99 10.29 -0.69 0.75
CA MET A 99 11.67 -0.18 0.69
C MET A 99 12.19 -0.13 -0.75
N ALA A 100 11.90 -1.14 -1.58
CA ALA A 100 12.29 -1.16 -2.98
C ALA A 100 11.64 -0.03 -3.81
N LEU A 101 10.53 0.54 -3.34
CA LEU A 101 9.84 1.68 -3.97
C LEU A 101 10.19 3.03 -3.33
N GLY A 102 11.14 3.07 -2.38
CA GLY A 102 11.51 4.30 -1.66
C GLY A 102 10.53 4.70 -0.55
N GLY A 103 9.72 3.76 -0.06
CA GLY A 103 8.82 3.97 1.08
C GLY A 103 9.57 4.27 2.39
N PRO A 104 9.14 5.27 3.18
CA PRO A 104 9.74 5.54 4.47
C PRO A 104 9.28 4.53 5.52
N ARG A 105 10.16 4.13 6.45
CA ARG A 105 9.74 3.31 7.60
C ARG A 105 8.70 4.07 8.44
N LEU A 106 7.45 3.60 8.43
CA LEU A 106 6.49 3.98 9.47
C LEU A 106 6.98 3.43 10.82
N PRO A 107 6.94 4.25 11.90
CA PRO A 107 7.39 3.85 13.22
C PRO A 107 6.52 2.75 13.83
#